data_AF-R5AFV4-F1
#
_entry.id   AF-R5AFV4-F1
#
_cell.length_a   1.000
_cell.length_b   1.000
_cell.length_c   1.000
_cell.angle_alpha   90.00
_cell.angle_beta   90.00
_cell.angle_gamma   90.00
#
_symmetry.space_group_name_H-M   'P 1'
#
loop_
_entity.id
_entity.type
_entity.pdbx_description
1 polymer ?
#
loop_
_entity_poly.entity_id
_entity_poly.type
_entity_poly.pdbx_seq_one_letter_code
_entity_poly.pdbx_strand_id
1 'polypeptide(L)' 'MDRCWRPWEGCDWELAKAVSGYWANFVKTGDPNGEGLPRWEPYTQDQKHPILLAETVHMLG' A
#
# COMPACT_ATOMS: atom_id res chain seq x y z
N MET A 1 24.09 -3.28 -3.29
CA MET A 1 22.89 -4.15 -3.27
C MET A 1 22.28 -3.96 -4.65
N ASP A 2 22.80 -4.68 -5.65
CA ASP A 2 22.50 -4.45 -7.07
C ASP A 2 22.04 -5.77 -7.71
N ARG A 3 21.04 -6.40 -7.09
CA ARG A 3 20.47 -7.67 -7.58
C ARG A 3 19.20 -7.48 -8.41
N CYS A 4 18.71 -6.25 -8.55
CA CYS A 4 17.56 -5.93 -9.39
C CYS A 4 18.06 -5.36 -10.72
N TRP A 5 17.57 -5.93 -11.83
CA TRP A 5 17.89 -5.44 -13.18
C TRP A 5 17.31 -4.04 -13.44
N ARG A 6 16.31 -3.63 -12.65
CA ARG A 6 15.77 -2.29 -12.61
C ARG A 6 16.33 -1.54 -11.39
N PRO A 7 16.96 -0.38 -11.56
CA PRO A 7 17.36 0.48 -10.45
C PRO A 7 16.18 0.82 -9.56
N TRP A 8 16.40 0.86 -8.25
CA TRP A 8 15.40 1.35 -7.30
C TRP A 8 15.34 2.87 -7.37
N GLU A 9 14.13 3.39 -7.45
CA GLU A 9 13.78 4.79 -7.33
C GLU A 9 13.29 5.09 -5.90
N GLY A 10 13.20 6.37 -5.53
CA GLY A 10 12.75 6.75 -4.18
C GLY A 10 11.34 6.23 -3.84
N CYS A 11 10.45 6.19 -4.83
CA CYS A 11 9.08 5.68 -4.66
C CYS A 11 9.04 4.18 -4.35
N ASP A 12 10.02 3.38 -4.77
CA ASP A 12 10.05 1.94 -4.49
C ASP A 12 10.19 1.66 -2.99
N TRP A 13 10.95 2.50 -2.28
CA TRP A 13 11.10 2.39 -0.82
C TRP A 13 9.81 2.73 -0.08
N GLU A 14 9.14 3.81 -0.50
CA GLU A 14 7.86 4.20 0.09
C GLU A 14 6.76 3.18 -0.20
N LEU A 15 6.71 2.64 -1.43
CA LEU A 15 5.79 1.58 -1.81
C LEU A 15 6.05 0.31 -1.01
N ALA A 16 7.31 -0.13 -0.88
CA ALA A 16 7.67 -1.33 -0.11
C ALA A 16 7.29 -1.18 1.38
N LYS A 17 7.52 0.00 1.96
CA LYS A 17 7.12 0.32 3.34
C LYS A 17 5.60 0.27 3.50
N ALA A 18 4.85 0.85 2.55
CA ALA A 18 3.39 0.86 2.61
C ALA A 18 2.81 -0.56 2.48
N VAL A 19 3.22 -1.31 1.46
CA VAL A 19 2.73 -2.67 1.19
C VAL A 19 3.02 -3.60 2.37
N SER A 20 4.25 -3.60 2.89
CA SER A 20 4.61 -4.43 4.05
C SER A 20 3.81 -4.06 5.30
N GLY A 21 3.60 -2.76 5.56
CA GLY A 21 2.78 -2.27 6.66
C GLY A 21 1.32 -2.76 6.58
N TYR A 22 0.67 -2.56 5.43
CA TYR A 22 -0.70 -3.03 5.22
C TYR A 22 -0.83 -4.54 5.44
N TRP A 23 0.07 -5.33 4.85
CA TRP A 23 0.03 -6.79 4.98
C TRP A 23 0.23 -7.26 6.43
N ALA A 24 1.18 -6.68 7.16
CA ALA A 24 1.44 -7.05 8.55
C ALA A 24 0.24 -6.72 9.45
N ASN A 25 -0.36 -5.53 9.29
CA ASN A 25 -1.54 -5.12 10.07
C ASN A 25 -2.75 -6.00 9.78
N PHE A 26 -2.98 -6.31 8.50
CA PHE A 26 -4.08 -7.16 8.07
C PHE A 26 -3.97 -8.57 8.68
N VAL A 27 -2.79 -9.19 8.61
CA VAL A 27 -2.55 -10.51 9.23
C VAL A 27 -2.77 -10.48 10.74
N LYS A 28 -2.38 -9.38 11.41
CA LYS A 28 -2.48 -9.24 12.86
C LYS A 28 -3.91 -8.98 13.35
N THR A 29 -4.69 -8.19 12.62
CA THR A 29 -5.93 -7.59 13.15
C THR A 29 -7.15 -7.73 12.24
N GLY A 30 -6.96 -8.10 10.98
CA GLY A 30 -8.00 -8.04 9.95
C GLY A 30 -8.21 -6.64 9.35
N ASP A 31 -7.61 -5.58 9.91
CA ASP A 31 -7.60 -4.23 9.34
C ASP A 31 -6.19 -3.92 8.80
N PRO A 32 -6.02 -3.60 7.51
CA PRO A 32 -4.70 -3.26 6.97
C PRO A 32 -4.17 -1.90 7.48
N ASN A 33 -5.02 -1.03 8.01
CA ASN A 33 -4.64 0.35 8.32
C ASN A 33 -3.72 0.48 9.55
N GLY A 34 -2.92 1.55 9.58
CA GLY A 34 -1.98 1.84 10.66
C GLY A 34 -1.32 3.21 10.50
N GLU A 35 -0.52 3.62 11.49
CA GLU A 35 0.16 4.92 11.49
C GLU A 35 1.12 5.05 10.30
N GLY A 36 1.11 6.22 9.65
CA GLY A 36 1.99 6.53 8.52
C GLY A 36 1.58 5.87 7.20
N LEU A 37 0.43 5.19 7.15
CA LEU A 37 -0.14 4.63 5.92
C LEU A 37 -1.34 5.48 5.46
N PRO A 38 -1.50 5.69 4.14
CA PRO A 38 -2.77 6.19 3.61
C PRO A 38 -3.94 5.30 4.05
N ARG A 39 -5.11 5.90 4.22
CA ARG A 39 -6.29 5.14 4.63
C ARG A 39 -6.77 4.27 3.46
N TRP A 40 -6.81 2.96 3.68
CA TRP A 40 -7.42 1.99 2.77
C TRP A 40 -8.85 1.70 3.24
N GLU A 41 -9.82 2.31 2.54
CA GLU A 41 -11.24 2.09 2.85
C GLU A 41 -11.75 0.74 2.30
N PRO A 42 -12.70 0.09 2.98
CA PRO A 42 -13.30 -1.16 2.52
C PRO A 42 -13.92 -1.02 1.12
N TYR A 43 -13.68 -2.01 0.27
CA TYR A 43 -14.34 -2.11 -1.02
C TYR A 43 -15.75 -2.68 -0.84
N THR A 44 -16.78 -1.89 -1.16
CA THR A 44 -18.19 -2.29 -1.00
C THR A 44 -18.96 -2.11 -2.31
N GLN A 45 -20.23 -2.52 -2.33
CA GLN A 45 -21.08 -2.32 -3.51
C GLN A 45 -21.34 -0.84 -3.78
N ASP A 46 -21.50 -0.04 -2.72
CA ASP A 46 -21.74 1.40 -2.79
C ASP A 46 -20.46 2.21 -2.99
N GLN A 47 -19.31 1.67 -2.55
CA GLN A 47 -18.00 2.32 -2.62
C GLN A 47 -16.98 1.39 -3.29
N LYS A 48 -16.90 1.50 -4.61
CA LYS A 48 -16.03 0.68 -5.48
C LYS A 48 -14.68 1.36 -5.73
N HIS A 49 -14.05 1.85 -4.66
CA HIS A 49 -12.80 2.57 -4.73
C HIS A 49 -11.65 1.63 -4.36
N PRO A 50 -10.87 1.12 -5.33
CA PRO A 50 -9.67 0.36 -5.00
C PRO A 50 -8.56 1.29 -4.50
N ILE A 51 -7.65 0.76 -3.71
CA ILE A 51 -6.37 1.44 -3.46
C ILE A 51 -5.44 1.20 -4.66
N LEU A 52 -4.79 2.25 -5.15
CA LEU A 52 -3.67 2.16 -6.09
C LEU A 52 -2.38 2.05 -5.31
N LEU A 53 -1.62 0.99 -5.58
CA LEU A 53 -0.28 0.74 -5.04
C LEU A 53 0.73 0.87 -6.17
N ALA A 54 1.18 2.09 -6.44
CA ALA A 54 2.10 2.41 -7.53
C ALA A 54 3.17 3.41 -7.05
N GLU A 55 3.66 4.29 -7.93
CA GLU A 55 4.58 5.39 -7.60
C GLU A 55 4.06 6.26 -6.44
N THR A 56 2.73 6.34 -6.30
CA THR A 56 2.05 6.88 -5.13
C THR A 56 0.99 5.89 -4.62
N VAL A 57 0.68 5.99 -3.33
CA VAL A 57 -0.34 5.17 -2.67
C VAL A 57 -1.55 6.03 -2.34
N HIS A 58 -2.69 5.74 -2.95
CA HIS A 58 -3.93 6.49 -2.73
C HIS A 58 -5.17 5.70 -3.17
N MET A 59 -6.36 6.11 -2.70
CA MET A 59 -7.63 5.55 -3.15
C MET A 59 -7.99 6.10 -4.53
N LEU A 60 -8.45 5.23 -5.43
CA LEU A 60 -9.02 5.60 -6.72
C LEU A 60 -10.53 5.83 -6.57
N GLY A 61 -11.02 6.97 -7.06
CA GLY A 61 -12.44 7.34 -7.09
C GLY A 61 -12.80 8.04 -8.38
#